data_AF-A0A2V6J8D9-F1
#
_entry.id   AF-A0A2V6J8D9-F1
#
_cell.length_a   1.000
_cell.length_b   1.000
_cell.length_c   1.000
_cell.angle_alpha   90.00
_cell.angle_beta   90.00
_cell.angle_gamma   90.00
#
_symmetry.space_group_name_H-M   'P 1'
#
loop_
_entity.id
_entity.type
_entity.pdbx_description
1 polymer ?
#
loop_
_entity_poly.entity_id
_entity_poly.type
_entity_poly.pdbx_seq_one_letter_code
_entity_poly.pdbx_strand_id
1 'polypeptide(L)'
;VWPWLIGPFVEAWVRVHGGNADARKKARARFLPSLHEHLNHAGLGHVSEICDAEAPHTPRGCPFQAWSLGELLRLERSVLG
;
A
#
# COMPACT_ATOMS: atom_id res chain seq x y z
N VAL A 1 -9.36 1.11 -8.53
CA VAL A 1 -8.39 1.81 -7.66
C VAL A 1 -6.98 1.38 -8.06
N TRP A 2 -6.02 2.30 -8.06
CA TRP A 2 -4.62 2.04 -8.38
C TRP A 2 -3.80 1.92 -7.09
N PRO A 3 -3.31 0.73 -6.70
CA PRO A 3 -2.63 0.55 -5.41
C PRO A 3 -1.38 1.41 -5.23
N TRP A 4 -0.63 1.73 -6.29
CA TRP A 4 0.57 2.58 -6.19
C TRP A 4 0.28 3.95 -5.54
N LEU A 5 -0.95 4.49 -5.67
CA LEU A 5 -1.33 5.77 -5.06
C LEU A 5 -1.27 5.75 -3.53
N ILE A 6 -1.26 4.57 -2.90
CA ILE A 6 -1.17 4.46 -1.44
C ILE A 6 0.13 5.06 -0.90
N GLY A 7 1.23 4.98 -1.65
CA GLY A 7 2.53 5.46 -1.21
C GLY A 7 2.59 6.97 -0.99
N PRO A 8 2.33 7.81 -2.01
CA PRO A 8 2.28 9.26 -1.81
C PRO A 8 1.16 9.67 -0.84
N PHE A 9 0.03 8.97 -0.82
CA PHE A 9 -1.07 9.24 0.11
C PHE A 9 -0.64 9.04 1.58
N VAL A 10 -0.06 7.88 1.91
CA VAL A 10 0.35 7.56 3.27
C VAL A 10 1.49 8.45 3.73
N GLU A 11 2.44 8.78 2.85
CA GLU A 11 3.51 9.72 3.17
C GLU A 11 2.96 11.12 3.50
N ALA A 12 2.03 11.62 2.69
CA ALA A 12 1.35 12.89 2.96
C ALA A 12 0.57 12.82 4.29
N TRP A 13 -0.14 11.72 4.53
CA TRP A 13 -0.86 11.48 5.78
C TRP A 13 0.09 11.55 6.99
N VAL A 14 1.24 10.88 6.95
CA VAL A 14 2.23 10.93 8.04
C VAL A 14 2.74 12.35 8.26
N ARG A 15 3.04 13.09 7.17
CA ARG A 15 3.54 14.48 7.26
C ARG A 15 2.53 15.41 7.93
N VAL A 16 1.25 15.35 7.55
CA VAL A 16 0.22 16.21 8.16
C VAL A 16 -0.14 15.81 9.59
N HIS A 17 0.17 14.57 10.00
CA HIS A 17 0.03 14.09 11.38
C HIS A 17 1.32 14.26 12.21
N GLY A 18 2.22 15.14 11.78
CA GLY A 18 3.39 15.57 12.55
C GLY A 18 4.66 14.75 12.31
N GLY A 19 4.64 13.76 11.40
CA GLY A 19 5.86 13.05 10.97
C GLY A 19 6.60 12.28 12.07
N ASN A 20 5.99 12.09 13.23
CA ASN A 20 6.59 11.45 14.39
C ASN A 20 6.37 9.93 14.39
N ALA A 21 6.98 9.24 15.36
CA ALA A 21 6.90 7.78 15.46
C ALA A 21 5.46 7.27 15.69
N ASP A 22 4.64 8.01 16.42
CA ASP A 22 3.23 7.65 16.65
C ASP A 22 2.41 7.76 15.35
N ALA A 23 2.62 8.81 14.56
CA ALA A 23 2.01 8.95 13.24
C ALA A 23 2.43 7.81 12.31
N ARG A 24 3.72 7.46 12.25
CA ARG A 24 4.21 6.31 11.45
C ARG A 24 3.55 5.00 11.90
N LYS A 25 3.46 4.76 13.22
CA LYS A 25 2.81 3.55 13.78
C LYS A 25 1.33 3.48 13.41
N LYS A 26 0.60 4.58 13.54
CA LYS A 26 -0.83 4.68 13.16
C LYS A 26 -1.04 4.44 11.66
N ALA A 27 -0.20 5.05 10.82
CA ALA A 27 -0.25 4.87 9.38
C ALA A 27 0.00 3.40 8.99
N ARG A 28 1.03 2.76 9.58
CA ARG A 28 1.35 1.34 9.36
C ARG A 28 0.16 0.45 9.70
N ALA A 29 -0.42 0.61 10.89
CA ALA A 29 -1.55 -0.19 11.35
C ALA A 29 -2.83 0.03 10.51
N ARG A 30 -3.01 1.23 9.96
CA ARG A 30 -4.23 1.58 9.21
C ARG A 30 -4.19 1.20 7.74
N PHE A 31 -3.04 1.36 7.08
CA PHE A 31 -2.99 1.35 5.61
C PHE A 31 -2.28 0.14 4.99
N LEU A 32 -1.36 -0.51 5.70
CA LEU A 32 -0.64 -1.67 5.16
C LEU A 32 -1.38 -3.02 5.22
N PRO A 33 -2.29 -3.31 6.17
CA PRO A 33 -2.86 -4.66 6.30
C PRO A 33 -3.46 -5.23 5.01
N SER A 34 -4.26 -4.44 4.27
CA SER A 34 -4.88 -4.91 3.03
C SER A 34 -3.87 -5.17 1.91
N LEU A 35 -2.77 -4.41 1.86
CA LEU A 35 -1.68 -4.65 0.90
C LEU A 35 -0.91 -5.92 1.26
N HIS A 36 -0.66 -6.16 2.55
CA HIS A 36 -0.02 -7.38 3.03
C HIS A 36 -0.86 -8.62 2.76
N GLU A 37 -2.18 -8.54 2.95
CA GLU A 37 -3.10 -9.62 2.59
C GLU A 37 -3.03 -9.92 1.09
N HIS A 38 -3.06 -8.88 0.25
CA HIS A 38 -3.00 -9.00 -1.21
C HIS A 38 -1.77 -9.76 -1.71
N LEU A 39 -0.63 -9.71 -1.00
CA LEU A 39 0.57 -10.48 -1.37
C LEU A 39 0.36 -12.00 -1.44
N ASN A 40 -0.74 -12.51 -0.88
CA ASN A 40 -1.10 -13.93 -0.89
C ASN A 40 -2.11 -14.28 -2.00
N HIS A 41 -2.52 -13.33 -2.83
CA HIS A 41 -3.58 -13.48 -3.84
C HIS A 41 -3.17 -12.89 -5.20
N ALA A 42 -3.78 -13.38 -6.29
CA ALA A 42 -3.61 -12.95 -7.70
C ALA A 42 -2.20 -13.02 -8.32
N GLY A 43 -1.14 -12.70 -7.57
CA GLY A 43 0.27 -12.82 -7.92
C GLY A 43 1.10 -12.88 -6.64
N LEU A 44 1.56 -14.08 -6.28
CA LEU A 44 2.23 -14.32 -5.00
C LEU A 44 3.45 -13.42 -4.83
N GLY A 45 3.49 -12.71 -3.70
CA GLY A 45 4.55 -11.76 -3.37
C GLY A 45 4.49 -10.44 -4.14
N HIS A 46 3.40 -10.16 -4.87
CA HIS A 46 3.24 -8.95 -5.65
C HIS A 46 1.92 -8.22 -5.35
N VAL A 47 1.86 -6.95 -5.75
CA VAL A 47 0.64 -6.14 -5.73
C VAL A 47 0.20 -5.88 -7.16
N SER A 48 -1.09 -6.05 -7.42
CA SER A 48 -1.67 -5.90 -8.76
C SER A 48 -1.72 -4.43 -9.20
N GLU A 49 -1.90 -4.25 -10.51
CA GLU A 49 -1.95 -2.93 -11.13
C GLU A 49 -3.15 -2.10 -10.69
N ILE A 50 -4.32 -2.74 -10.67
CA ILE A 50 -5.60 -2.13 -10.30
C ILE A 50 -6.45 -3.13 -9.53
N CYS A 51 -7.33 -2.63 -8.66
CA CYS A 51 -8.35 -3.43 -7.97
C CYS A 51 -9.72 -2.74 -8.08
N ASP A 52 -10.80 -3.52 -8.00
CA ASP A 52 -12.15 -2.96 -7.94
C ASP A 52 -12.32 -2.09 -6.67
N ALA A 53 -13.07 -0.99 -6.78
CA ALA A 53 -13.19 0.00 -5.70
C ALA A 53 -14.02 -0.49 -4.51
N GLU A 54 -15.00 -1.34 -4.79
CA GLU A 54 -15.90 -1.92 -3.80
C GLU A 54 -15.48 -3.34 -3.44
N ALA A 55 -15.90 -3.81 -2.26
CA ALA A 55 -15.71 -5.20 -1.87
C ALA A 55 -16.28 -6.15 -2.93
N PRO A 56 -15.58 -7.24 -3.29
CA PRO A 56 -14.42 -7.80 -2.60
C PRO A 56 -13.06 -7.28 -3.09
N HIS A 57 -13.00 -6.10 -3.73
CA HIS A 57 -11.78 -5.48 -4.23
C HIS A 57 -10.99 -6.36 -5.21
N THR A 58 -11.70 -7.04 -6.12
CA THR A 58 -11.10 -8.00 -7.04
C THR A 58 -9.90 -7.42 -7.79
N PRO A 59 -8.75 -8.11 -7.81
CA PRO A 59 -7.57 -7.68 -8.57
C PRO A 59 -7.81 -7.72 -10.09
N ARG A 60 -7.29 -6.73 -10.80
CA ARG A 60 -7.41 -6.55 -12.26
C ARG A 60 -6.05 -6.13 -12.85
N GLY A 61 -5.98 -6.13 -14.18
CA GLY A 61 -4.78 -5.69 -14.91
C GLY A 61 -3.59 -6.62 -14.68
N CYS A 62 -2.38 -6.07 -14.72
CA CYS A 62 -1.16 -6.83 -14.48
C CYS A 62 -1.09 -7.35 -13.02
N PRO A 63 -0.91 -8.67 -12.79
CA PRO A 63 -0.82 -9.21 -11.43
C PRO A 63 0.51 -8.87 -10.73
N PHE A 64 1.59 -8.64 -11.50
CA PHE A 64 2.95 -8.38 -11.01
C PHE A 64 3.38 -6.95 -11.34
N GLN A 65 2.79 -5.95 -10.68
CA GLN A 65 3.09 -4.56 -11.01
C GLN A 65 4.20 -3.96 -10.11
N ALA A 66 5.34 -3.67 -10.73
CA ALA A 66 6.47 -2.92 -10.19
C ALA A 66 6.13 -1.63 -9.41
N TRP A 67 5.30 -0.72 -9.91
CA TRP A 67 4.95 0.54 -9.22
C TRP A 67 4.17 0.31 -7.92
N SER A 68 3.31 -0.71 -7.89
CA SER A 68 2.41 -0.99 -6.77
C SER A 68 3.22 -1.66 -5.67
N LEU A 69 3.99 -2.69 -6.03
CA LEU A 69 4.91 -3.34 -5.10
C LEU A 69 6.01 -2.37 -4.65
N GLY A 70 6.52 -1.53 -5.56
CA GLY A 70 7.54 -0.51 -5.27
C GLY A 70 7.08 0.47 -4.19
N GLU A 71 5.85 0.97 -4.27
CA GLU A 71 5.33 1.89 -3.26
C GLU A 71 5.08 1.20 -1.91
N LEU A 72 4.67 -0.08 -1.88
CA LEU A 72 4.62 -0.85 -0.64
C LEU A 72 6.01 -0.96 0.01
N LEU A 73 7.02 -1.37 -0.76
CA LEU A 73 8.40 -1.50 -0.26
C LEU A 73 8.97 -0.16 0.21
N ARG A 74 8.68 0.94 -0.50
CA ARG A 74 9.11 2.29 -0.11
C ARG A 74 8.46 2.73 1.19
N LEU A 75 7.16 2.46 1.37
CA LEU A 75 6.47 2.73 2.63
C LEU A 75 7.13 1.96 3.78
N GLU A 76 7.40 0.67 3.61
CA GLU A 76 7.98 -0.17 4.66
C GLU A 76 9.39 0.23 5.06
N ARG A 77 10.23 0.60 4.09
CA ARG A 77 11.67 0.79 4.29
C ARG A 77 12.08 2.24 4.53
N SER A 78 11.29 3.22 4.08
CA SER A 78 11.70 4.62 4.07
C SER A 78 10.74 5.58 4.74
N VAL A 79 9.43 5.28 4.74
CA VAL A 79 8.41 6.21 5.28
C VAL A 79 7.91 5.78 6.66
N LEU A 80 7.66 4.49 6.84
CA LEU A 80 7.07 3.91 8.04
C LEU A 80 8.04 3.03 8.84
N GLY A 81 9.27 2.86 8.33
CA GLY A 81 10.38 2.22 9.03
C GLY A 81 10.82 2.98 10.27
#